data_AF-A0A961YJX1-F1
#
_entry.id   AF-A0A961YJX1-F1
#
_cell.length_a   1.000
_cell.length_b   1.000
_cell.length_c   1.000
_cell.angle_alpha   90.00
_cell.angle_beta   90.00
_cell.angle_gamma   90.00
#
_symmetry.space_group_name_H-M   'P 1'
#
loop_
_entity.id
_entity.type
_entity.pdbx_description
1 polymer ?
#
loop_
_entity_poly.entity_id
_entity_poly.type
_entity_poly.pdbx_seq_one_letter_code
_entity_poly.pdbx_strand_id
1 'polypeptide(L)'
;ARMIAEGIAGALAMAHTATTWFLSFNPRNRRRIEALLDPIFMSTSDDVYEAVRDRVISTAGILRDAAAGNITFICAPATDTECGGRNGYVRTNRRNEVNICTPFFNLSLEERKWMIMHEAAHLAGAMGPEIYYADFGTVDCSLQVGQIASTRTALQNADSYARLIWCLTRPSSTILRPVTP
;
A
#
# COMPACT_ATOMS: atom_id res chain seq x y z
N ALA A 1 -19.07 9.07 -3.62
CA ALA A 1 -18.67 8.58 -4.96
C ALA A 1 -17.42 9.29 -5.50
N ARG A 2 -17.44 10.60 -5.81
CA ARG A 2 -16.31 11.31 -6.43
C ARG A 2 -14.96 11.14 -5.70
N MET A 3 -14.92 11.39 -4.39
CA MET A 3 -13.68 11.29 -3.59
C MET A 3 -13.09 9.87 -3.56
N ILE A 4 -13.94 8.85 -3.62
CA ILE A 4 -13.53 7.44 -3.71
C ILE A 4 -12.92 7.18 -5.09
N ALA A 5 -13.60 7.61 -6.17
CA ALA A 5 -13.11 7.44 -7.53
C ALA A 5 -11.77 8.17 -7.78
N GLU A 6 -11.62 9.41 -7.30
CA GLU A 6 -10.36 10.16 -7.36
C GLU A 6 -9.23 9.43 -6.60
N GLY A 7 -9.54 8.86 -5.43
CA GLY A 7 -8.60 8.07 -4.66
C GLY A 7 -8.21 6.76 -5.36
N ILE A 8 -9.16 6.03 -5.96
CA ILE A 8 -8.90 4.79 -6.72
C ILE A 8 -7.98 5.08 -7.91
N ALA A 9 -8.28 6.12 -8.71
CA ALA A 9 -7.46 6.48 -9.85
C ALA A 9 -6.02 6.81 -9.45
N GLY A 10 -5.85 7.57 -8.36
CA GLY A 10 -4.54 7.91 -7.81
C GLY A 10 -3.76 6.70 -7.29
N ALA A 11 -4.42 5.85 -6.48
CA ALA A 11 -3.85 4.62 -5.96
C ALA A 11 -3.43 3.66 -7.09
N LEU A 12 -4.27 3.52 -8.13
CA LEU A 12 -3.97 2.68 -9.29
C LEU A 12 -2.73 3.18 -10.04
N ALA A 13 -2.60 4.49 -10.29
CA ALA A 13 -1.42 5.05 -10.95
C ALA A 13 -0.14 4.78 -10.16
N MET A 14 -0.22 4.87 -8.83
CA MET A 14 0.89 4.55 -7.92
C MET A 14 1.27 3.07 -7.98
N ALA A 15 0.29 2.17 -7.82
CA ALA A 15 0.51 0.73 -7.85
C ALA A 15 1.03 0.24 -9.22
N HIS A 16 0.57 0.84 -10.32
CA HIS A 16 1.07 0.55 -11.67
C HIS A 16 2.54 0.94 -11.83
N THR A 17 2.94 2.11 -11.31
CA THR A 17 4.33 2.54 -11.29
C THR A 17 5.19 1.59 -10.46
N ALA A 18 4.75 1.24 -9.25
CA ALA A 18 5.45 0.26 -8.40
C ALA A 18 5.60 -1.10 -9.09
N THR A 19 4.55 -1.59 -9.75
CA THR A 19 4.60 -2.82 -10.56
C THR A 19 5.65 -2.73 -11.67
N THR A 20 5.73 -1.58 -12.34
CA THR A 20 6.75 -1.35 -13.39
C THR A 20 8.17 -1.42 -12.83
N TRP A 21 8.41 -0.93 -11.61
CA TRP A 21 9.71 -1.09 -10.93
C TRP A 21 10.05 -2.57 -10.72
N PHE A 22 9.11 -3.37 -10.20
CA PHE A 22 9.31 -4.81 -9.95
C PHE A 22 9.47 -5.65 -11.22
N LEU A 23 8.80 -5.28 -12.31
CA LEU A 23 8.89 -5.98 -13.59
C LEU A 23 10.08 -5.55 -14.45
N SER A 24 10.79 -4.49 -14.05
CA SER A 24 11.95 -4.04 -14.78
C SER A 24 13.14 -4.97 -14.56
N PHE A 25 13.78 -5.41 -15.65
CA PHE A 25 15.04 -6.16 -15.60
C PHE A 25 16.26 -5.26 -15.32
N ASN A 26 16.05 -4.05 -14.80
CA ASN A 26 17.12 -3.07 -14.59
C ASN A 26 17.73 -3.24 -13.18
N PRO A 27 19.04 -3.53 -13.05
CA PRO A 27 19.68 -3.70 -11.75
C PRO A 27 19.61 -2.46 -10.83
N ARG A 28 19.53 -1.25 -11.38
CA ARG A 28 19.35 -0.02 -10.59
C ARG A 28 17.98 0.01 -9.92
N ASN A 29 16.96 -0.50 -10.60
CA ASN A 29 15.59 -0.54 -10.11
C ASN A 29 15.47 -1.57 -8.99
N ARG A 30 16.11 -2.73 -9.15
CA ARG A 30 16.24 -3.73 -8.09
C ARG A 30 16.89 -3.16 -6.82
N ARG A 31 18.04 -2.48 -6.94
CA ARG A 31 18.68 -1.83 -5.79
C ARG A 31 17.79 -0.80 -5.09
N ARG A 32 17.00 -0.03 -5.86
CA ARG A 32 16.04 0.93 -5.28
C ARG A 32 14.95 0.20 -4.47
N ILE A 33 14.46 -0.93 -4.95
CA ILE A 33 13.48 -1.75 -4.23
C ILE A 33 14.12 -2.34 -2.97
N GLU A 34 15.30 -2.95 -3.08
CA GLU A 34 16.03 -3.53 -1.93
C GLU A 34 16.28 -2.50 -0.82
N ALA A 35 16.60 -1.25 -1.17
CA ALA A 35 16.76 -0.15 -0.22
C ALA A 35 15.48 0.19 0.56
N LEU A 36 14.30 -0.21 0.06
CA LEU A 36 13.01 -0.05 0.73
C LEU A 36 12.55 -1.35 1.41
N LEU A 37 13.00 -2.52 0.95
CA LEU A 37 12.60 -3.80 1.54
C LEU A 37 13.13 -3.97 2.96
N ASP A 38 14.37 -3.56 3.24
CA ASP A 38 14.93 -3.67 4.59
C ASP A 38 14.13 -2.86 5.65
N PRO A 39 13.92 -1.54 5.48
CA PRO A 39 13.16 -0.77 6.48
C PRO A 39 11.68 -1.16 6.59
N ILE A 40 11.07 -1.71 5.52
CA ILE A 40 9.63 -2.01 5.52
C ILE A 40 9.35 -3.47 5.91
N PHE A 41 10.14 -4.41 5.39
CA PHE A 41 9.95 -5.86 5.51
C PHE A 41 11.04 -6.57 6.32
N MET A 42 12.03 -5.84 6.84
CA MET A 42 13.12 -6.36 7.68
C MET A 42 13.98 -7.44 7.00
N SER A 43 13.97 -7.47 5.66
CA SER A 43 14.72 -8.42 4.87
C SER A 43 14.80 -7.98 3.42
N THR A 44 15.94 -8.27 2.78
CA THR A 44 16.19 -8.08 1.35
C THR A 44 16.38 -9.42 0.61
N SER A 45 16.04 -10.55 1.26
CA SER A 45 16.20 -11.87 0.65
C SER A 45 15.35 -12.02 -0.63
N ASP A 46 15.80 -12.87 -1.55
CA ASP A 46 15.07 -13.16 -2.80
C ASP A 46 13.63 -13.63 -2.53
N ASP A 47 13.42 -14.48 -1.53
CA ASP A 47 12.09 -14.95 -1.14
C ASP A 47 11.17 -13.79 -0.72
N VAL A 48 11.71 -12.81 0.02
CA VAL A 48 10.93 -11.64 0.45
C VAL A 48 10.69 -10.72 -0.74
N TYR A 49 11.69 -10.54 -1.61
CA TYR A 49 11.54 -9.78 -2.84
C TYR A 49 10.40 -10.32 -3.71
N GLU A 50 10.38 -11.63 -3.98
CA GLU A 50 9.34 -12.27 -4.80
C GLU A 50 7.97 -12.24 -4.11
N ALA A 51 7.89 -12.51 -2.80
CA ALA A 51 6.63 -12.41 -2.06
C ALA A 51 6.05 -10.98 -2.09
N VAL A 52 6.90 -9.97 -1.97
CA VAL A 52 6.49 -8.57 -2.06
C VAL A 52 6.07 -8.20 -3.48
N ARG A 53 6.85 -8.63 -4.49
CA ARG A 53 6.54 -8.44 -5.91
C ARG A 53 5.15 -8.98 -6.26
N ASP A 54 4.88 -10.24 -5.92
CA ASP A 54 3.60 -10.89 -6.20
C ASP A 54 2.44 -10.18 -5.53
N ARG A 55 2.62 -9.74 -4.28
CA ARG A 55 1.60 -8.99 -3.56
C ARG A 55 1.37 -7.61 -4.17
N VAL A 56 2.41 -6.88 -4.57
CA VAL A 56 2.27 -5.56 -5.23
C VAL A 56 1.54 -5.70 -6.57
N ILE A 57 1.88 -6.72 -7.37
CA ILE A 57 1.18 -7.02 -8.63
C ILE A 57 -0.30 -7.34 -8.36
N SER A 58 -0.58 -8.13 -7.33
CA SER A 58 -1.96 -8.49 -6.94
C SER A 58 -2.74 -7.26 -6.46
N THR A 59 -2.15 -6.40 -5.64
CA THR A 59 -2.74 -5.10 -5.22
C THR A 59 -3.06 -4.22 -6.41
N ALA A 60 -2.15 -4.13 -7.40
CA ALA A 60 -2.40 -3.38 -8.63
C ALA A 60 -3.55 -4.00 -9.46
N GLY A 61 -3.69 -5.33 -9.45
CA GLY A 61 -4.83 -6.05 -10.02
C GLY A 61 -6.16 -5.65 -9.37
N ILE A 62 -6.23 -5.69 -8.03
CA ILE A 62 -7.42 -5.26 -7.27
C ILE A 62 -7.79 -3.81 -7.59
N LEU A 63 -6.83 -2.90 -7.66
CA LEU A 63 -7.08 -1.49 -7.99
C LEU A 63 -7.57 -1.30 -9.43
N ARG A 64 -7.10 -2.12 -10.37
CA ARG A 64 -7.60 -2.13 -11.75
C ARG A 64 -9.05 -2.62 -11.79
N ASP A 65 -9.36 -3.67 -11.06
CA ASP A 65 -10.72 -4.20 -10.94
C ASP A 65 -11.66 -3.20 -10.27
N ALA A 66 -11.19 -2.47 -9.25
CA ALA A 66 -11.93 -1.37 -8.64
C ALA A 66 -12.23 -0.24 -9.64
N ALA A 67 -11.24 0.17 -10.44
CA ALA A 67 -11.43 1.19 -11.47
C ALA A 67 -12.40 0.74 -12.59
N ALA A 68 -12.49 -0.57 -12.84
CA ALA A 68 -13.44 -1.16 -13.77
C ALA A 68 -14.83 -1.43 -13.17
N GLY A 69 -15.03 -1.21 -11.86
CA GLY A 69 -16.30 -1.46 -11.16
C GLY A 69 -16.52 -2.91 -10.71
N ASN A 70 -15.50 -3.76 -10.77
CA ASN A 70 -15.56 -5.17 -10.33
C ASN A 70 -15.32 -5.34 -8.82
N ILE A 71 -14.71 -4.34 -8.17
CA ILE A 71 -14.61 -4.24 -6.70
C ILE A 71 -15.51 -3.11 -6.24
N THR A 72 -16.37 -3.39 -5.26
CA THR A 72 -17.35 -2.42 -4.78
C THR A 72 -16.81 -1.67 -3.57
N PHE A 73 -16.77 -0.34 -3.68
CA PHE A 73 -16.47 0.55 -2.56
C PHE A 73 -17.77 1.11 -2.02
N ILE A 74 -18.20 0.62 -0.86
CA ILE A 74 -19.51 0.90 -0.27
C ILE A 74 -19.31 1.92 0.85
N CYS A 75 -20.09 3.00 0.86
CA CYS A 75 -20.14 3.87 2.03
C CYS A 75 -20.82 3.11 3.18
N ALA A 76 -20.08 2.80 4.24
CA ALA A 76 -20.63 2.19 5.43
C ALA A 76 -21.65 3.14 6.08
N PRO A 77 -22.78 2.64 6.60
CA PRO A 77 -23.72 3.47 7.33
C PRO A 77 -23.07 4.00 8.61
N ALA A 78 -23.50 5.17 9.10
CA ALA A 78 -22.97 5.76 10.33
C ALA A 78 -23.16 4.90 11.58
N THR A 79 -24.09 3.94 11.53
CA THR A 79 -24.37 2.96 12.58
C THR A 79 -23.49 1.71 12.49
N ASP A 80 -22.60 1.62 11.50
CA ASP A 80 -21.70 0.48 11.35
C ASP A 80 -20.65 0.48 12.46
N THR A 81 -20.75 -0.49 13.36
CA THR A 81 -19.86 -0.62 14.51
C THR A 81 -18.45 -1.05 14.12
N GLU A 82 -18.26 -1.70 12.96
CA GLU A 82 -16.93 -2.06 12.46
C GLU A 82 -16.12 -0.83 12.05
N CYS A 83 -16.80 0.28 11.70
CA CYS A 83 -16.10 1.50 11.38
C CYS A 83 -15.27 1.99 12.56
N GLY A 84 -15.75 1.98 13.81
CA GLY A 84 -14.91 2.11 15.01
C GLY A 84 -13.81 3.20 15.02
N GLY A 85 -13.94 4.29 14.25
CA GLY A 85 -12.90 5.32 14.04
C GLY A 85 -11.93 5.11 12.86
N ARG A 86 -12.02 3.98 12.15
CA ARG A 86 -11.28 3.64 10.93
C ARG A 86 -11.72 4.50 9.74
N ASN A 87 -10.87 4.53 8.71
CA ASN A 87 -11.17 5.16 7.43
C ASN A 87 -11.85 4.19 6.45
N GLY A 88 -11.49 2.91 6.50
CA GLY A 88 -12.08 1.85 5.73
C GLY A 88 -11.85 0.50 6.41
N TYR A 89 -12.45 -0.55 5.85
CA TYR A 89 -12.14 -1.93 6.19
C TYR A 89 -12.63 -2.89 5.10
N VAL A 90 -11.99 -4.05 5.02
CA VAL A 90 -12.49 -5.22 4.29
C VAL A 90 -12.95 -6.31 5.25
N ARG A 91 -13.95 -7.09 4.84
CA ARG A 91 -14.38 -8.28 5.60
C ARG A 91 -13.77 -9.53 4.99
N THR A 92 -13.17 -10.39 5.80
CA THR A 92 -12.54 -11.64 5.37
C THR A 92 -13.49 -12.58 4.61
N ASN A 93 -14.79 -12.49 4.87
CA ASN A 93 -15.83 -13.28 4.21
C ASN A 93 -16.43 -12.61 2.95
N ARG A 94 -15.98 -11.42 2.56
CA ARG A 94 -16.46 -10.69 1.36
C ARG A 94 -15.28 -10.23 0.50
N ARG A 95 -15.00 -10.97 -0.57
CA ARG A 95 -13.76 -10.81 -1.34
C ARG A 95 -13.71 -9.61 -2.30
N ASN A 96 -14.87 -9.00 -2.62
CA ASN A 96 -14.97 -7.93 -3.62
C ASN A 96 -15.60 -6.65 -3.05
N GLU A 97 -15.51 -6.45 -1.74
CA GLU A 97 -16.12 -5.31 -1.05
C GLU A 97 -15.11 -4.61 -0.14
N VAL A 98 -15.03 -3.29 -0.29
CA VAL A 98 -14.34 -2.38 0.64
C VAL A 98 -15.39 -1.46 1.25
N ASN A 99 -15.45 -1.42 2.57
CA ASN A 99 -16.37 -0.54 3.29
C ASN A 99 -15.63 0.76 3.64
N ILE A 100 -16.21 1.89 3.27
CA ILE A 100 -15.64 3.22 3.45
C ILE A 100 -16.39 3.92 4.58
N CYS A 101 -15.64 4.26 5.63
CA CYS A 101 -16.18 4.89 6.83
C CYS A 101 -16.19 6.41 6.72
N THR A 102 -17.01 7.07 7.53
CA THR A 102 -17.14 8.54 7.54
C THR A 102 -15.79 9.30 7.64
N PRO A 103 -14.83 8.88 8.50
CA PRO A 103 -13.54 9.56 8.61
C PRO A 103 -12.75 9.68 7.28
N PHE A 104 -12.90 8.73 6.35
CA PHE A 104 -12.23 8.78 5.05
C PHE A 104 -12.51 10.07 4.27
N PHE A 105 -13.72 10.60 4.37
CA PHE A 105 -14.10 11.79 3.61
C PHE A 105 -13.42 13.07 4.12
N ASN A 106 -12.89 13.05 5.34
CA ASN A 106 -12.12 14.15 5.91
C ASN A 106 -10.62 14.09 5.57
N LEU A 107 -10.15 12.97 5.03
CA LEU A 107 -8.76 12.80 4.60
C LEU A 107 -8.41 13.70 3.41
N SER A 108 -7.14 14.11 3.33
CA SER A 108 -6.56 14.68 2.12
C SER A 108 -6.58 13.67 0.97
N LEU A 109 -6.43 14.14 -0.27
CA LEU A 109 -6.38 13.24 -1.43
C LEU A 109 -5.27 12.19 -1.31
N GLU A 110 -4.12 12.55 -0.74
CA GLU A 110 -3.00 11.63 -0.59
C GLU A 110 -3.28 10.54 0.45
N GLU A 111 -3.86 10.90 1.59
CA GLU A 111 -4.30 9.95 2.62
C GLU A 111 -5.39 9.01 2.08
N ARG A 112 -6.30 9.53 1.23
CA ARG A 112 -7.31 8.68 0.56
C ARG A 112 -6.66 7.66 -0.38
N LYS A 113 -5.65 8.07 -1.17
CA LYS A 113 -4.89 7.15 -2.03
C LYS A 113 -4.22 6.07 -1.19
N TRP A 114 -3.57 6.45 -0.08
CA TRP A 114 -2.96 5.49 0.82
C TRP A 114 -3.97 4.48 1.35
N MET A 115 -5.07 4.96 1.94
CA MET A 115 -6.12 4.11 2.50
C MET A 115 -6.65 3.13 1.45
N ILE A 116 -6.90 3.59 0.22
CA ILE A 116 -7.37 2.71 -0.86
C ILE A 116 -6.32 1.67 -1.26
N MET A 117 -5.03 2.02 -1.29
CA MET A 117 -3.95 1.02 -1.50
C MET A 117 -3.87 0.01 -0.35
N HIS A 118 -4.05 0.46 0.88
CA HIS A 118 -4.08 -0.38 2.09
C HIS A 118 -5.21 -1.41 2.00
N GLU A 119 -6.44 -0.97 1.75
CA GLU A 119 -7.58 -1.92 1.63
C GLU A 119 -7.41 -2.87 0.44
N ALA A 120 -6.85 -2.39 -0.67
CA ALA A 120 -6.53 -3.26 -1.81
C ALA A 120 -5.45 -4.30 -1.46
N ALA A 121 -4.49 -3.98 -0.59
CA ALA A 121 -3.48 -4.92 -0.13
C ALA A 121 -4.08 -6.01 0.78
N HIS A 122 -5.10 -5.70 1.59
CA HIS A 122 -5.85 -6.73 2.30
C HIS A 122 -6.54 -7.70 1.34
N LEU A 123 -7.25 -7.19 0.32
CA LEU A 123 -7.89 -8.05 -0.70
C LEU A 123 -6.86 -8.90 -1.48
N ALA A 124 -5.64 -8.39 -1.63
CA ALA A 124 -4.51 -9.13 -2.21
C ALA A 124 -3.88 -10.17 -1.24
N GLY A 125 -4.34 -10.24 0.01
CA GLY A 125 -3.98 -11.27 0.99
C GLY A 125 -3.12 -10.81 2.16
N ALA A 126 -2.96 -9.51 2.39
CA ALA A 126 -2.22 -8.98 3.55
C ALA A 126 -3.12 -8.94 4.78
N MET A 127 -3.40 -10.09 5.40
CA MET A 127 -4.43 -10.21 6.47
C MET A 127 -3.85 -10.28 7.89
N GLY A 128 -2.65 -9.73 8.08
CA GLY A 128 -1.96 -9.64 9.36
C GLY A 128 -2.47 -8.49 10.23
N PRO A 129 -1.84 -8.26 11.40
CA PRO A 129 -2.26 -7.21 12.32
C PRO A 129 -2.10 -5.82 11.71
N GLU A 130 -3.04 -4.93 12.05
CA GLU A 130 -2.94 -3.50 11.74
C GLU A 130 -1.82 -2.86 12.56
N ILE A 131 -0.79 -2.42 11.87
CA ILE A 131 0.31 -1.62 12.39
C ILE A 131 0.30 -0.36 11.55
N TYR A 132 -0.31 0.69 12.09
CA TYR A 132 -0.53 1.93 11.38
C TYR A 132 0.76 2.75 11.29
N TYR A 133 1.09 3.24 10.11
CA TYR A 133 2.09 4.30 10.00
C TYR A 133 1.46 5.63 10.46
N ALA A 134 1.87 6.10 11.65
CA ALA A 134 1.25 7.22 12.35
C ALA A 134 1.34 8.58 11.63
N ASP A 135 2.20 8.73 10.61
CA ASP A 135 2.48 10.02 9.98
C ASP A 135 2.29 10.00 8.45
N PHE A 136 1.08 10.32 8.00
CA PHE A 136 0.80 10.58 6.59
C PHE A 136 1.31 11.97 6.20
N GLY A 137 2.42 12.03 5.46
CA GLY A 137 3.00 13.28 4.92
C GLY A 137 4.50 13.43 5.15
N THR A 138 5.04 12.85 6.22
CA THR A 138 6.48 12.80 6.56
C THR A 138 7.02 11.38 6.54
N VAL A 139 6.42 10.49 5.73
CA VAL A 139 6.85 9.09 5.61
C VAL A 139 8.32 9.05 5.16
N ASP A 140 9.21 8.83 6.11
CA ASP A 140 10.62 8.61 5.83
C ASP A 140 10.78 7.19 5.28
N CYS A 141 10.95 7.08 3.98
CA CYS A 141 11.10 5.81 3.28
C CYS A 141 12.33 4.99 3.72
N SER A 142 13.24 5.56 4.50
CA SER A 142 14.45 4.91 5.00
C SER A 142 14.34 4.38 6.44
N LEU A 143 13.31 4.77 7.20
CA LEU A 143 13.20 4.37 8.60
C LEU A 143 12.50 3.03 8.78
N GLN A 144 13.16 2.10 9.47
CA GLN A 144 12.52 0.89 9.96
C GLN A 144 11.41 1.25 10.96
N VAL A 145 10.29 0.55 10.87
CA VAL A 145 9.17 0.79 11.78
C VAL A 145 9.23 -0.11 12.97
N GLY A 146 9.51 0.50 14.12
CA GLY A 146 9.70 -0.19 15.40
C GLY A 146 8.49 -0.97 15.91
N GLN A 147 7.33 -0.87 15.28
CA GLN A 147 6.13 -1.64 15.63
C GLN A 147 6.01 -2.98 14.88
N ILE A 148 6.77 -3.19 13.79
CA ILE A 148 6.78 -4.46 13.06
C ILE A 148 7.83 -5.39 13.68
N ALA A 149 7.36 -6.47 14.31
CA ALA A 149 8.21 -7.37 15.09
C ALA A 149 8.97 -8.42 14.26
N SER A 150 8.56 -8.67 13.02
CA SER A 150 9.21 -9.67 12.15
C SER A 150 8.89 -9.48 10.68
N THR A 151 9.72 -10.03 9.79
CA THR A 151 9.45 -10.12 8.34
C THR A 151 8.11 -10.78 8.03
N ARG A 152 7.74 -11.83 8.78
CA ARG A 152 6.44 -12.51 8.61
C ARG A 152 5.28 -11.54 8.90
N THR A 153 5.39 -10.76 9.97
CA THR A 153 4.39 -9.74 10.31
C THR A 153 4.33 -8.68 9.21
N ALA A 154 5.48 -8.22 8.73
CA ALA A 154 5.57 -7.22 7.67
C ALA A 154 4.88 -7.66 6.37
N LEU A 155 5.13 -8.89 5.92
CA LEU A 155 4.51 -9.50 4.73
C LEU A 155 2.99 -9.70 4.86
N GLN A 156 2.47 -9.68 6.08
CA GLN A 156 1.03 -9.78 6.32
C GLN A 156 0.39 -8.44 6.61
N ASN A 157 1.15 -7.37 6.82
CA ASN A 157 0.61 -6.05 7.13
C ASN A 157 0.32 -5.27 5.83
N ALA A 158 -0.95 -4.86 5.63
CA ALA A 158 -1.39 -4.13 4.43
C ALA A 158 -0.70 -2.77 4.27
N ASP A 159 -0.46 -2.11 5.40
CA ASP A 159 0.21 -0.82 5.44
C ASP A 159 1.63 -0.92 4.85
N SER A 160 2.40 -1.99 5.13
CA SER A 160 3.74 -2.22 4.56
C SER A 160 3.75 -2.09 3.04
N TYR A 161 2.71 -2.62 2.39
CA TYR A 161 2.55 -2.54 0.95
C TYR A 161 2.15 -1.14 0.48
N ALA A 162 1.22 -0.49 1.17
CA ALA A 162 0.84 0.89 0.88
C ALA A 162 2.06 1.82 0.99
N ARG A 163 2.91 1.63 2.01
CA ARG A 163 4.16 2.36 2.21
C ARG A 163 5.18 2.12 1.12
N LEU A 164 5.43 0.85 0.76
CA LEU A 164 6.37 0.53 -0.30
C LEU A 164 5.96 1.19 -1.63
N ILE A 165 4.68 1.06 -2.00
CA ILE A 165 4.15 1.66 -3.23
C ILE A 165 4.26 3.19 -3.18
N TRP A 166 3.93 3.80 -2.04
CA TRP A 166 4.10 5.23 -1.82
C TRP A 166 5.55 5.69 -1.99
N CYS A 167 6.50 4.99 -1.38
CA CYS A 167 7.92 5.30 -1.46
C CYS A 167 8.52 5.09 -2.86
N LEU A 168 8.05 4.09 -3.61
CA LEU A 168 8.50 3.84 -4.98
C LEU A 168 8.01 4.90 -5.97
N THR A 169 6.86 5.51 -5.70
CA THR A 169 6.18 6.44 -6.61
C THR A 169 6.54 7.91 -6.40
N ARG A 170 7.22 8.21 -5.29
CA ARG A 170 7.69 9.55 -4.99
C ARG A 170 9.19 9.70 -5.28
N PRO A 171 9.64 10.90 -5.70
CA PRO A 171 11.06 11.19 -5.78
C PRO A 171 11.68 10.95 -4.41
N SER A 172 12.68 10.09 -4.31
CA SER A 172 13.47 10.01 -3.09
C SER A 172 14.25 11.32 -3.00
N SER A 173 14.09 12.07 -1.91
CA SER A 173 15.06 13.12 -1.53
C SER A 173 16.48 12.53 -1.45
N THR A 174 16.58 11.22 -1.24
CA THR A 174 17.75 10.39 -1.54
C THR A 174 17.93 10.27 -3.07
N ILE A 175 18.48 11.32 -3.68
CA ILE A 175 19.20 11.15 -4.93
C ILE A 175 20.33 10.15 -4.60
N LEU A 176 20.20 8.89 -5.04
CA LEU A 176 21.37 8.02 -5.19
C LEU A 176 22.19 8.63 -6.33
N ARG A 177 22.92 9.71 -6.03
CA ARG A 177 23.96 10.20 -6.93
C ARG A 177 24.96 9.05 -7.03
N PRO A 178 25.35 8.63 -8.24
CA PRO A 178 26.55 7.82 -8.36
C PRO A 178 27.65 8.61 -7.64
N VAL A 179 28.28 7.99 -6.65
CA VAL A 179 29.57 8.49 -6.20
C VAL A 179 30.49 8.25 -7.39
N THR A 180 30.73 9.30 -8.19
CA THR A 180 31.80 9.28 -9.18
C THR A 180 33.11 9.02 -8.43
N PRO A 181 33.96 8.12 -8.95
CA PRO A 181 35.20 7.71 -8.28
C PRO A 181 36.17 8.87 -8.05
#